data_AF-A0A8J8F622-F1
#
_entry.id   AF-A0A8J8F622-F1
#
_cell.length_a   1.000
_cell.length_b   1.000
_cell.length_c   1.000
_cell.angle_alpha   90.00
_cell.angle_beta   90.00
_cell.angle_gamma   90.00
#
_symmetry.space_group_name_H-M   'P 1'
#
loop_
_entity.id
_entity.type
_entity.pdbx_description
1 polymer ?
#
loop_
_entity_poly.entity_id
_entity_poly.type
_entity_poly.pdbx_seq_one_letter_code
_entity_poly.pdbx_strand_id
1 'polypeptide(L)'
;MTETDLVVKVVEAIANADGVDQEELDPLYTYIDPGMLEGLSGREKGEWSFTFQYADHQVTITQGEQIFVDGELYTSGKVTW
;
A
#
# COMPACT_ATOMS: atom_id res chain seq x y z
N MET A 1 10.07 -11.87 -2.41
CA MET A 1 9.55 -10.95 -1.39
C MET A 1 8.25 -11.56 -0.93
N THR A 2 8.07 -11.78 0.37
CA THR A 2 6.96 -12.58 0.91
C THR A 2 5.66 -11.78 0.94
N GLU A 3 4.55 -12.49 0.78
CA GLU A 3 3.13 -12.10 0.76
C GLU A 3 2.74 -10.92 1.68
N THR A 4 3.37 -10.81 2.86
CA THR A 4 3.14 -9.78 3.88
C THR A 4 3.74 -8.40 3.56
N ASP A 5 4.69 -8.31 2.62
CA ASP A 5 5.48 -7.08 2.37
C ASP A 5 4.64 -5.95 1.78
N LEU A 6 3.66 -6.26 0.91
CA LEU A 6 2.83 -5.25 0.25
C LEU A 6 1.83 -4.60 1.21
N VAL A 7 1.19 -5.41 2.07
CA VAL A 7 0.26 -4.90 3.08
C VAL A 7 0.97 -3.95 4.03
N VAL A 8 2.17 -4.32 4.51
CA VAL A 8 2.99 -3.47 5.38
C VAL A 8 3.35 -2.16 4.67
N LYS A 9 3.83 -2.22 3.42
CA LYS A 9 4.17 -1.01 2.65
C LYS A 9 2.99 -0.07 2.44
N VAL A 10 1.78 -0.60 2.22
CA VAL A 10 0.56 0.21 2.09
C VAL A 10 0.25 0.94 3.39
N VAL A 11 0.33 0.24 4.52
CA VAL A 11 0.13 0.85 5.85
C VAL A 11 1.22 1.89 6.14
N GLU A 12 2.48 1.61 5.82
CA GLU A 12 3.57 2.59 5.92
C GLU A 12 3.34 3.83 5.05
N ALA A 13 2.85 3.64 3.82
CA ALA A 13 2.58 4.74 2.89
C ALA A 13 1.50 5.67 3.41
N ILE A 14 0.40 5.10 3.91
CA ILE A 14 -0.71 5.87 4.50
C ILE A 14 -0.23 6.59 5.76
N ALA A 15 0.46 5.89 6.66
CA ALA A 15 0.97 6.48 7.90
C ALA A 15 1.90 7.65 7.62
N ASN A 16 2.74 7.52 6.59
CA ASN A 16 3.64 8.59 6.16
C ASN A 16 2.89 9.79 5.56
N ALA A 17 1.81 9.56 4.82
CA ALA A 17 0.98 10.61 4.25
C ALA A 17 0.22 11.41 5.33
N ASP A 18 -0.32 10.72 6.34
CA ASP A 18 -0.97 11.34 7.50
C ASP A 18 0.04 11.92 8.51
N GLY A 19 1.31 11.51 8.45
CA GLY A 19 2.35 11.92 9.39
C GLY A 19 2.16 11.33 10.80
N VAL A 20 1.52 10.17 10.89
CA VAL A 20 1.17 9.46 12.14
C VAL A 20 1.90 8.13 12.23
N ASP A 21 1.88 7.52 13.40
CA ASP A 21 2.36 6.15 13.57
C ASP A 21 1.34 5.13 13.01
N GLN A 22 1.82 3.96 12.58
CA GLN A 22 0.96 2.89 12.05
C GLN A 22 -0.11 2.40 13.03
N GLU A 23 0.15 2.55 14.34
CA GLU A 23 -0.78 2.17 15.40
C GLU A 23 -1.94 3.17 15.57
N GLU A 24 -1.78 4.39 15.05
CA GLU A 24 -2.81 5.44 15.06
C GLU A 24 -3.77 5.31 13.86
N LEU A 25 -3.38 4.55 12.84
CA LEU A 25 -4.20 4.25 11.68
C LEU A 25 -5.33 3.29 12.02
N ASP A 26 -6.48 3.49 11.38
CA ASP A 26 -7.54 2.50 11.35
C ASP A 26 -7.04 1.19 10.71
N PRO A 27 -7.53 0.03 11.15
CA PRO A 27 -7.08 -1.22 10.56
C PRO A 27 -7.43 -1.30 9.06
N LEU A 28 -6.47 -1.69 8.22
CA LEU A 28 -6.64 -1.75 6.76
C LEU A 28 -7.84 -2.61 6.33
N TYR A 29 -8.12 -3.69 7.08
CA TYR A 29 -9.26 -4.58 6.85
C TYR A 29 -10.64 -3.91 7.02
N THR A 30 -10.68 -2.69 7.58
CA THR A 30 -11.89 -1.86 7.68
C THR A 30 -12.29 -1.27 6.34
N TYR A 31 -11.34 -1.06 5.43
CA TYR A 31 -11.55 -0.40 4.14
C TYR A 31 -11.48 -1.38 2.97
N ILE A 32 -10.55 -2.33 3.01
CA ILE A 32 -10.35 -3.34 1.96
C ILE A 32 -10.03 -4.70 2.55
N ASP A 33 -10.30 -5.78 1.83
CA ASP A 33 -9.78 -7.09 2.20
C ASP A 33 -8.27 -7.15 1.90
N PRO A 34 -7.39 -7.30 2.92
CA PRO A 34 -5.95 -7.32 2.69
C PRO A 34 -5.50 -8.51 1.84
N GLY A 35 -6.27 -9.61 1.80
CA GLY A 35 -6.00 -10.76 0.96
C GLY A 35 -6.16 -10.47 -0.55
N MET A 36 -6.86 -9.40 -0.90
CA MET A 36 -6.87 -8.92 -2.29
C MET A 36 -5.49 -8.38 -2.71
N LEU A 37 -4.77 -7.71 -1.81
CA LEU A 37 -3.41 -7.21 -2.09
C LEU A 37 -2.44 -8.38 -2.27
N GLU A 38 -2.61 -9.44 -1.48
CA GLU A 38 -1.85 -10.69 -1.62
C GLU A 38 -2.05 -11.31 -3.02
N GLY A 39 -3.29 -11.34 -3.51
CA GLY A 39 -3.60 -11.86 -4.84
C GLY A 39 -3.14 -11.01 -6.02
N LEU A 40 -2.72 -9.77 -5.77
CA LEU A 40 -2.13 -8.85 -6.75
C LEU A 40 -0.61 -8.99 -6.79
N SER A 41 0.01 -9.20 -5.62
CA SER A 41 1.41 -9.57 -5.50
C SER A 41 1.68 -10.90 -6.22
N GLY A 42 2.59 -10.89 -7.19
CA GLY A 42 2.92 -12.08 -7.99
C GLY A 42 2.11 -12.28 -9.28
N ARG A 43 1.19 -11.37 -9.63
CA ARG A 43 0.62 -11.35 -11.00
C ARG A 43 1.61 -10.73 -11.98
N GLU A 44 2.41 -11.58 -12.62
CA GLU A 44 3.42 -11.17 -13.62
C GLU A 44 2.85 -10.84 -15.01
N LYS A 45 1.57 -11.11 -15.29
CA LYS A 45 0.99 -10.95 -16.64
C LYS A 45 -0.09 -9.88 -16.69
N GLY A 46 0.30 -8.68 -17.13
CA GLY A 46 -0.58 -7.57 -17.53
C GLY A 46 -0.30 -6.27 -16.76
N GLU A 47 -0.55 -5.13 -17.41
CA GLU A 47 -0.64 -3.84 -16.72
C GLU A 47 -1.91 -3.83 -15.88
N TRP A 48 -1.76 -3.64 -14.57
CA TRP A 48 -2.86 -3.46 -13.66
C TRP A 48 -2.56 -2.34 -12.68
N SER A 49 -3.61 -1.67 -12.25
CA SER A 49 -3.62 -0.75 -11.13
C SER A 49 -4.81 -1.07 -10.23
N PHE A 50 -4.60 -0.96 -8.93
CA PHE A 50 -5.64 -1.13 -7.92
C PHE A 50 -5.74 0.17 -7.12
N THR A 51 -6.90 0.80 -7.18
CA THR A 51 -7.16 2.06 -6.47
C THR A 51 -8.30 1.84 -5.49
N PHE A 52 -8.09 2.28 -4.25
CA PHE A 52 -9.09 2.23 -3.20
C PHE A 52 -9.00 3.48 -2.32
N GLN A 53 -10.06 3.73 -1.57
CA GLN A 53 -10.14 4.81 -0.59
C GLN A 53 -9.83 4.24 0.79
N TYR A 54 -8.95 4.92 1.51
CA TYR A 54 -8.63 4.64 2.90
C TYR A 54 -8.73 5.96 3.66
N ALA A 55 -9.62 6.05 4.65
CA ALA A 55 -9.92 7.30 5.34
C ALA A 55 -10.16 8.46 4.34
N ASP A 56 -9.35 9.52 4.38
CA ASP A 56 -9.41 10.67 3.46
C ASP A 56 -8.45 10.54 2.25
N HIS A 57 -7.71 9.43 2.17
CA HIS A 57 -6.67 9.21 1.19
C HIS A 57 -7.09 8.27 0.06
N GLN A 58 -6.70 8.61 -1.16
CA GLN A 58 -6.76 7.71 -2.31
C GLN A 58 -5.45 6.93 -2.44
N VAL A 59 -5.51 5.62 -2.22
CA VAL A 59 -4.33 4.74 -2.36
C VAL A 59 -4.39 4.02 -3.71
N THR A 60 -3.31 4.08 -4.48
CA THR A 60 -3.16 3.37 -5.76
C THR A 60 -1.92 2.50 -5.76
N ILE A 61 -2.09 1.23 -6.13
CA ILE A 61 -1.02 0.24 -6.23
C ILE A 61 -0.88 -0.18 -7.68
N THR A 62 0.33 -0.21 -8.21
CA THR A 62 0.61 -0.66 -9.59
C THR A 62 1.31 -2.01 -9.61
N GLN A 63 1.36 -2.62 -10.80
CA GLN A 63 2.10 -3.86 -11.07
C GLN A 63 3.57 -3.82 -10.64
N GLY A 64 4.21 -2.66 -10.58
CA GLY A 64 5.58 -2.49 -10.09
C GLY A 64 5.70 -2.42 -8.56
N GLU A 65 4.64 -2.79 -7.83
CA GLU A 65 4.51 -2.59 -6.37
C GLU A 65 4.74 -1.13 -5.95
N GLN A 66 4.48 -0.20 -6.87
CA GLN A 66 4.53 1.24 -6.58
C GLN A 66 3.23 1.62 -5.91
N ILE A 67 3.34 2.32 -4.79
CA ILE A 67 2.20 2.79 -4.01
C ILE A 67 2.14 4.30 -4.16
N PHE A 68 0.98 4.81 -4.51
CA PHE A 68 0.70 6.24 -4.58
C PHE A 68 -0.37 6.58 -3.55
N VAL A 69 -0.15 7.63 -2.77
CA VAL A 69 -1.15 8.18 -1.84
C VAL A 69 -1.49 9.58 -2.34
N ASP A 70 -2.77 9.82 -2.67
CA ASP A 70 -3.25 11.05 -3.30
C ASP A 70 -2.51 11.47 -4.58
N GLY A 71 -1.94 10.48 -5.27
CA GLY A 71 -1.14 10.68 -6.48
C GLY A 71 0.35 10.91 -6.23
N GLU A 72 0.81 10.99 -4.98
CA GLU A 72 2.22 11.08 -4.62
C GLU A 72 2.83 9.68 -4.46
N LEU A 73 3.94 9.42 -5.16
CA LEU A 73 4.64 8.14 -5.08
C LEU A 73 5.29 7.97 -3.72
N TYR A 74 4.86 6.95 -2.98
CA TYR A 74 5.54 6.50 -1.76
C TYR A 74 6.76 5.66 -2.12
N THR A 75 7.94 6.12 -1.68
CA THR A 75 9.16 5.33 -1.74
C THR A 75 9.48 4.84 -0.34
N SER A 76 9.25 3.56 -0.07
CA SER A 76 9.75 2.91 1.15
C SER A 76 11.27 3.09 1.18
N GLY A 77 11.73 3.99 2.05
CA GLY A 77 13.13 4.30 2.23
C GLY A 77 13.82 3.07 2.82
N LYS A 78 14.33 2.20 1.95
CA LYS A 78 15.18 1.09 2.38
C LYS A 78 16.53 1.68 2.83
N VAL A 79 16.63 2.05 4.11
CA VAL A 79 17.92 2.39 4.73
C VAL A 79 18.70 1.08 4.83
N THR A 80 19.52 0.80 3.82
CA THR A 80 20.51 -0.27 3.87
C THR A 80 21.69 0.21 4.71
N TRP A 81 21.88 -0.38 5.89
CA TRP A 81 23.11 -0.25 6.69
C TRP A 81 24.26 -1.03 6.07
#